data_AF-A0A7K9I5L2-F1
#
_entry.id   AF-A0A7K9I5L2-F1
#
_cell.length_a   1.000
_cell.length_b   1.000
_cell.length_c   1.000
_cell.angle_alpha   90.00
_cell.angle_beta   90.00
_cell.angle_gamma   90.00
#
_symmetry.space_group_name_H-M   'P 1'
#
loop_
_entity.id
_entity.type
_entity.pdbx_description
1 polymer ?
#
loop_
_entity_poly.entity_id
_entity_poly.type
_entity_poly.pdbx_seq_one_letter_code
_entity_poly.pdbx_strand_id
1 'polypeptide(L)'
;ACSEFSHGSCEECLKNVSCLWCSSNNTCLEYPVRSILPPSSLCSLSKARWGVCWINFEALIIALAVVAGLLLLSLTVCCCYFCFCRRHSRSSRADEEEERLAHKREERRLQALHRKHKIKQKHDEIRKKYGLLQDSENPYSRFENE
;
A
#
# COMPACT_ATOMS: atom_id res chain seq x y z
N ALA A 1 35.32 29.28 28.50
CA ALA A 1 34.42 28.14 28.76
C ALA A 1 32.97 28.63 28.89
N CYS A 2 31.93 27.83 28.62
CA CYS A 2 30.53 28.32 28.69
C CYS A 2 30.19 28.96 30.05
N SER A 3 30.77 28.47 31.15
CA SER A 3 30.57 28.99 32.50
C SER A 3 31.01 30.44 32.70
N GLU A 4 31.92 30.99 31.89
CA GLU A 4 32.38 32.39 31.98
C GLU A 4 31.28 33.39 31.66
N PHE A 5 30.26 32.99 30.90
CA PHE A 5 29.10 33.82 30.55
C PHE A 5 27.95 33.68 31.55
N SER A 6 28.17 32.99 32.67
CA SER A 6 27.19 32.94 33.76
C SER A 6 26.98 34.34 34.34
N HIS A 7 25.75 34.67 34.72
CA HIS A 7 25.31 36.01 35.13
C HIS A 7 25.35 37.09 34.02
N GLY A 8 25.70 36.71 32.78
CA GLY A 8 25.63 37.58 31.61
C GLY A 8 24.26 37.56 30.93
N SER A 9 24.26 37.89 29.63
CA SER A 9 23.06 37.81 28.79
C SER A 9 22.94 36.45 28.12
N CYS A 10 21.69 36.05 27.87
CA CYS A 10 21.36 34.79 27.21
C CYS A 10 21.92 34.74 25.77
N GLU A 11 21.88 35.87 25.07
CA GLU A 11 22.40 36.05 23.72
C GLU A 11 23.91 35.79 23.67
N GLU A 12 24.63 36.23 24.70
CA GLU A 12 26.08 36.08 24.79
C GLU A 12 26.50 34.65 25.09
N CYS A 13 25.77 33.96 25.97
CA CYS A 13 25.93 32.53 26.22
C CYS A 13 25.65 31.69 24.97
N LEU A 14 24.58 32.01 24.23
CA LEU A 14 24.12 31.22 23.08
C LEU A 14 24.81 31.56 21.75
N LYS A 15 25.82 32.45 21.75
CA LYS A 15 26.72 32.63 20.58
C LYS A 15 27.37 31.32 20.15
N ASN A 16 27.61 30.41 21.09
CA ASN A 16 28.13 29.08 20.81
C ASN A 16 27.05 28.02 21.04
N VAL A 17 26.80 27.21 20.02
CA VAL A 17 25.81 26.11 20.04
C VAL A 17 26.19 24.97 21.01
N SER A 18 27.45 24.93 21.45
CA SER A 18 27.90 24.01 22.49
C SER A 18 27.50 24.44 23.90
N CYS A 19 26.92 25.64 24.07
CA CYS A 19 26.46 26.14 25.36
C CYS A 19 24.92 26.08 25.49
N LEU A 20 24.46 25.99 26.74
CA LEU A 20 23.06 25.95 27.14
C LEU A 20 22.81 27.04 28.18
N TRP A 21 21.75 27.81 28.02
CA TRP A 21 21.36 28.84 28.99
C TRP A 21 20.22 28.36 29.89
N CYS A 22 20.35 28.53 31.21
CA CYS A 22 19.29 28.25 32.16
C CYS A 22 18.69 29.53 32.75
N SER A 23 17.42 29.78 32.45
CA SER A 23 16.71 30.97 32.95
C SER A 23 16.46 30.98 34.45
N SER A 24 16.53 29.84 35.11
CA SER A 24 16.18 29.74 36.53
C SER A 24 17.19 30.48 37.39
N ASN A 25 18.49 30.24 37.14
CA ASN A 25 19.59 30.79 37.92
C ASN A 25 20.49 31.75 37.11
N ASN A 26 20.11 32.04 35.85
CA ASN A 26 20.90 32.84 34.90
C ASN A 26 22.34 32.31 34.72
N THR A 27 22.44 31.00 34.55
CA THR A 27 23.73 30.30 34.39
C THR A 27 23.90 29.80 32.97
N CYS A 28 25.13 29.89 32.46
CA CYS A 28 25.53 29.36 31.17
C CYS A 28 26.33 28.07 31.41
N LEU A 29 25.86 26.96 30.86
CA LEU A 29 26.41 25.62 31.08
C LEU A 29 26.82 25.04 29.72
N GLU A 30 27.71 24.05 29.76
CA GLU A 30 28.04 23.31 28.55
C GLU A 30 26.93 22.33 28.20
N TYR A 31 26.46 22.34 26.96
CA TYR A 31 25.40 21.47 26.50
C TYR A 31 25.92 20.02 26.47
N PRO A 32 25.29 19.09 27.21
CA PRO A 32 25.81 17.74 27.32
C PRO A 32 25.50 16.95 26.05
N VAL A 33 26.31 17.09 24.99
CA VAL A 33 26.13 16.42 23.69
C VAL A 33 26.05 14.90 23.79
N ARG A 34 26.58 14.30 24.87
CA ARG A 34 26.50 12.86 25.13
C ARG A 34 25.10 12.40 25.55
N SER A 35 24.33 13.27 26.19
CA SER A 35 22.93 13.04 26.55
C SER A 35 22.07 13.99 25.74
N ILE A 36 21.49 13.48 24.64
CA ILE A 36 20.67 14.22 23.67
C ILE A 36 19.66 15.19 24.32
N LEU A 37 19.16 14.89 25.53
CA LEU A 37 18.42 15.84 26.34
C LEU A 37 19.20 16.18 27.62
N PRO A 38 19.30 17.48 27.97
CA PRO A 38 19.87 17.86 29.25
C PRO A 38 18.99 17.30 30.38
N PRO A 39 19.59 16.67 31.40
CA PRO A 39 18.83 16.15 32.53
C PRO A 39 18.13 17.29 33.27
N SER A 40 16.91 17.02 33.74
CA SER A 40 16.08 17.99 34.48
C SER A 40 16.72 18.47 35.78
N SER A 41 17.69 17.73 36.31
CA SER A 41 18.50 18.11 37.48
C SER A 41 19.39 19.31 37.23
N LEU A 42 19.81 19.58 35.99
CA LEU A 42 20.62 20.76 35.65
C LEU A 42 19.74 21.99 35.41
N CYS A 43 18.68 21.82 34.63
CA CYS A 43 17.69 22.87 34.38
C CYS A 43 16.39 22.25 33.87
N SER A 44 15.25 22.79 34.28
CA SER A 44 13.96 22.39 33.69
C SER A 44 13.93 22.73 32.19
N LEU A 45 13.43 21.80 31.37
CA LEU A 45 13.32 21.98 29.91
C LEU A 45 12.53 23.23 29.50
N SER A 46 11.56 23.63 30.32
CA SER A 46 10.75 24.85 30.14
C SER A 46 11.54 26.14 30.32
N LYS A 47 12.67 26.10 31.04
CA LYS A 47 13.52 27.24 31.40
C LYS A 47 14.89 27.19 30.70
N ALA A 48 15.25 26.04 30.14
CA ALA A 48 16.45 25.85 29.36
C ALA A 48 16.28 26.44 27.96
N ARG A 49 17.33 27.04 27.41
CA ARG A 49 17.36 27.63 26.07
C ARG A 49 18.63 27.22 25.35
N TRP A 50 18.52 26.93 24.05
CA TRP A 50 19.61 26.43 23.22
C TRP A 50 19.55 27.06 21.83
N GLY A 51 20.68 27.57 21.34
CA GLY A 51 20.83 28.24 20.05
C GLY A 51 20.14 29.60 19.93
N VAL A 52 18.94 29.76 20.48
CA VAL A 52 18.13 30.99 20.47
C VAL A 52 17.57 31.31 21.86
N CYS A 53 17.46 32.60 22.19
CA CYS A 53 17.00 33.01 23.52
C CYS A 53 15.47 33.12 23.67
N TRP A 54 14.73 33.32 22.59
CA TRP A 54 13.30 33.56 22.67
C TRP A 54 12.46 32.28 22.83
N ILE A 55 13.03 31.11 22.53
CA ILE A 55 12.33 29.80 22.55
C ILE A 55 12.98 28.91 23.62
N ASN A 56 12.13 28.22 24.37
CA ASN A 56 12.56 27.24 25.37
C ASN A 56 12.89 25.90 24.70
N PHE A 57 13.74 25.11 25.36
CA PHE A 57 14.16 23.80 24.87
C PHE A 57 12.98 22.84 24.67
N GLU A 58 11.99 22.90 25.57
CA GLU A 58 10.73 22.16 25.44
C GLU A 58 9.98 22.47 24.14
N ALA A 59 9.83 23.75 23.80
CA ALA A 59 9.16 24.17 22.57
C ALA A 59 9.96 23.78 21.32
N LEU A 60 11.30 23.81 21.40
CA LEU A 60 12.19 23.29 20.35
C LEU A 60 11.96 21.80 20.08
N ILE A 61 11.87 20.98 21.13
CA ILE A 61 11.59 19.54 21.01
C ILE A 61 10.22 19.32 20.38
N ILE A 62 9.19 20.03 20.86
CA ILE A 62 7.83 19.91 20.31
C ILE A 62 7.82 20.27 18.83
N ALA A 63 8.49 21.36 18.42
CA ALA A 63 8.58 21.76 17.02
C ALA A 63 9.25 20.68 16.15
N LEU A 64 10.37 20.11 16.61
CA LEU A 64 11.05 19.02 15.91
C LEU A 64 10.17 17.76 15.80
N ALA A 65 9.44 17.41 16.87
CA ALA A 65 8.52 16.30 16.89
C ALA A 65 7.35 16.49 15.91
N VAL A 66 6.78 17.70 15.84
CA VAL A 66 5.71 18.04 14.88
C VAL A 66 6.22 17.95 13.45
N VAL A 67 7.38 18.52 13.15
CA VAL A 67 7.98 18.45 11.80
C VAL A 67 8.25 17.01 11.39
N ALA A 68 8.87 16.21 12.26
CA ALA A 68 9.11 14.79 12.02
C ALA A 68 7.79 14.03 11.84
N GLY A 69 6.78 14.31 12.66
CA GLY A 69 5.46 13.71 12.58
C GLY A 69 4.76 14.01 11.25
N LEU A 70 4.82 15.25 10.76
CA LEU A 70 4.26 15.63 9.46
C LEU A 70 5.01 14.96 8.29
N LEU A 71 6.33 14.85 8.37
CA LEU A 71 7.12 14.13 7.37
C LEU A 71 6.78 12.64 7.33
N LEU A 72 6.64 12.00 8.49
CA LEU A 72 6.22 10.60 8.57
C LEU A 72 4.78 10.40 8.10
N LEU A 73 3.86 11.30 8.46
CA LEU A 73 2.46 11.23 8.05
C LEU A 73 2.31 11.45 6.54
N SER A 74 3.01 12.45 5.99
CA SER A 74 3.03 12.68 4.55
C SER A 74 3.61 11.49 3.79
N LEU A 75 4.72 10.91 4.26
CA LEU A 75 5.31 9.73 3.63
C LEU A 75 4.39 8.51 3.72
N THR A 76 3.77 8.26 4.86
CA THR A 76 2.85 7.13 5.03
C THR A 76 1.60 7.28 4.17
N VAL A 77 0.96 8.47 4.15
CA VAL A 77 -0.18 8.74 3.28
C VAL A 77 0.21 8.64 1.81
N CYS A 78 1.36 9.19 1.41
CA CYS A 78 1.90 9.10 0.06
C CYS A 78 2.13 7.63 -0.33
N CYS A 79 2.82 6.85 0.50
CA CYS A 79 3.07 5.42 0.28
C CYS A 79 1.77 4.61 0.24
N CYS A 80 0.82 4.87 1.13
CA CYS A 80 -0.50 4.23 1.12
C CYS A 80 -1.26 4.58 -0.15
N TYR A 81 -1.30 5.85 -0.56
CA TYR A 81 -1.94 6.27 -1.80
C TYR A 81 -1.29 5.61 -3.02
N PHE A 82 0.03 5.67 -3.16
CA PHE A 82 0.74 5.05 -4.29
C PHE A 82 0.62 3.53 -4.31
N CYS A 83 0.62 2.85 -3.16
CA CYS A 83 0.48 1.40 -3.08
C CYS A 83 -0.97 0.93 -3.27
N PHE A 84 -1.95 1.57 -2.62
CA PHE A 84 -3.37 1.20 -2.75
C PHE A 84 -3.91 1.54 -4.15
N CYS A 85 -3.59 2.71 -4.72
CA CYS A 85 -4.04 3.04 -6.08
C CYS A 85 -3.37 2.17 -7.15
N ARG A 86 -2.09 1.80 -6.99
CA ARG A 86 -1.42 0.84 -7.90
C ARG A 86 -1.94 -0.59 -7.73
N ARG A 87 -2.30 -0.99 -6.51
CA ARG A 87 -2.84 -2.33 -6.24
C ARG A 87 -4.27 -2.47 -6.73
N HIS A 88 -5.08 -1.41 -6.60
CA HIS A 88 -6.43 -1.36 -7.15
C HIS A 88 -6.42 -1.43 -8.69
N SER A 89 -5.54 -0.68 -9.37
CA SER A 89 -5.48 -0.75 -10.85
C SER A 89 -4.97 -2.09 -11.39
N ARG A 90 -4.10 -2.78 -10.64
CA ARG A 90 -3.65 -4.15 -10.97
C ARG A 90 -4.72 -5.20 -10.72
N SER A 91 -5.49 -5.08 -9.63
CA SER A 91 -6.62 -5.98 -9.34
C SER A 91 -7.69 -5.89 -10.42
N SER A 92 -8.12 -4.67 -10.75
CA SER A 92 -9.14 -4.44 -11.79
C SER A 92 -8.74 -5.00 -13.14
N ARG A 93 -7.44 -4.89 -13.51
CA ARG A 93 -6.94 -5.43 -14.78
C ARG A 93 -6.82 -6.96 -14.77
N ALA A 94 -6.54 -7.56 -13.61
CA ALA A 94 -6.51 -9.01 -13.46
C ALA A 94 -7.94 -9.60 -13.53
N ASP A 95 -8.90 -8.94 -12.87
CA ASP A 95 -10.32 -9.33 -12.90
C ASP A 95 -10.87 -9.28 -14.33
N GLU A 96 -10.56 -8.21 -15.09
CA GLU A 96 -10.99 -8.06 -16.48
C GLU A 96 -10.36 -9.12 -17.42
N GLU A 97 -9.12 -9.55 -17.15
CA GLU A 97 -8.47 -10.61 -17.92
C GLU A 97 -9.06 -11.99 -17.62
N GLU A 98 -9.42 -12.25 -16.36
CA GLU A 98 -10.11 -13.48 -15.94
C GLU A 98 -11.50 -13.60 -16.59
N GLU A 99 -12.26 -12.50 -16.62
CA GLU A 99 -13.58 -12.45 -17.25
C GLU A 99 -13.51 -12.72 -18.76
N ARG A 100 -12.52 -12.13 -19.46
CA ARG A 100 -12.25 -12.42 -20.88
C ARG A 100 -11.88 -13.89 -21.09
N LEU A 101 -11.13 -14.49 -20.17
CA LEU A 101 -10.77 -15.92 -20.27
C LEU A 101 -11.99 -16.83 -20.07
N ALA A 102 -12.88 -16.48 -19.15
CA ALA A 102 -14.14 -17.19 -18.90
C ALA A 102 -15.03 -17.16 -20.16
N HIS A 103 -15.22 -15.99 -20.76
CA HIS A 103 -16.01 -15.83 -21.98
C HIS A 103 -15.46 -16.70 -23.14
N LYS A 104 -14.13 -16.68 -23.37
CA LYS A 104 -13.49 -17.52 -24.40
C LYS A 104 -13.62 -19.03 -24.14
N ARG A 105 -13.79 -19.45 -22.88
CA ARG A 105 -14.03 -20.87 -22.55
C ARG A 105 -15.47 -21.25 -22.88
N GLU A 106 -16.43 -20.38 -22.57
CA GLU A 106 -17.84 -20.60 -22.92
C GLU A 106 -18.05 -20.62 -24.43
N GLU A 107 -17.49 -19.68 -25.18
CA GLU A 107 -17.56 -19.68 -26.64
C GLU A 107 -17.03 -21.00 -27.24
N ARG A 108 -15.88 -21.47 -26.74
CA ARG A 108 -15.32 -22.76 -27.17
C ARG A 108 -16.24 -23.95 -26.83
N ARG A 109 -16.89 -23.93 -25.66
CA ARG A 109 -17.89 -24.94 -25.28
C ARG A 109 -19.10 -24.91 -26.21
N LEU A 110 -19.64 -23.73 -26.50
CA LEU A 110 -20.77 -23.55 -27.41
C LEU A 110 -20.43 -24.00 -28.83
N GLN A 111 -19.25 -23.65 -29.34
CA GLN A 111 -18.79 -24.12 -30.65
C GLN A 111 -18.64 -25.64 -30.69
N ALA A 112 -18.12 -26.26 -29.64
CA ALA A 112 -18.00 -27.72 -29.57
C ALA A 112 -19.38 -28.41 -29.54
N LEU A 113 -20.34 -27.85 -28.79
CA LEU A 113 -21.73 -28.33 -28.78
C LEU A 113 -22.38 -28.19 -30.15
N HIS A 114 -22.20 -27.06 -30.81
CA HIS A 114 -22.72 -26.82 -32.15
C HIS A 114 -22.14 -27.81 -33.17
N ARG A 115 -20.82 -28.09 -33.11
CA ARG A 115 -20.18 -29.11 -33.95
C ARG A 115 -20.76 -30.51 -33.69
N LYS A 116 -20.92 -30.90 -32.43
CA LYS A 116 -21.53 -32.18 -32.05
C LYS A 116 -22.97 -32.30 -32.57
N HIS A 117 -23.77 -31.24 -32.43
CA HIS A 117 -25.14 -31.20 -32.92
C HIS A 117 -25.18 -31.35 -34.45
N LYS A 118 -24.35 -30.59 -35.18
CA LYS A 118 -24.24 -30.67 -36.65
C LYS A 118 -23.83 -32.06 -37.12
N ILE A 119 -22.89 -32.73 -36.43
CA ILE A 119 -22.49 -34.10 -36.74
C ILE A 119 -23.66 -35.06 -36.49
N LYS A 120 -24.34 -34.94 -35.34
CA LYS A 120 -25.49 -35.78 -35.01
C LYS A 120 -26.61 -35.63 -36.05
N GLN A 121 -26.95 -34.41 -36.44
CA GLN A 121 -27.95 -34.15 -37.48
C GLN A 121 -27.59 -34.83 -38.81
N LYS A 122 -26.36 -34.65 -39.30
CA LYS A 122 -25.89 -35.34 -40.51
C LYS A 122 -25.97 -36.86 -40.39
N HIS A 123 -25.63 -37.39 -39.22
CA HIS A 123 -25.63 -38.83 -38.99
C HIS A 123 -27.06 -39.39 -38.95
N ASP A 124 -27.99 -38.65 -38.34
CA ASP A 124 -29.40 -38.99 -38.27
C ASP A 124 -30.05 -38.89 -39.67
N GLU A 125 -29.74 -37.85 -40.46
CA GLU A 125 -30.18 -37.73 -41.87
C GLU A 125 -29.73 -38.93 -42.73
N ILE A 126 -28.48 -39.38 -42.58
CA ILE A 126 -27.97 -40.57 -43.27
C ILE A 126 -28.75 -41.82 -42.85
N ARG A 127 -28.96 -42.05 -41.54
CA ARG A 127 -29.74 -43.21 -41.09
C ARG A 127 -31.16 -43.20 -41.64
N LYS A 128 -31.80 -42.02 -41.75
CA LYS A 128 -33.13 -41.90 -42.37
C LYS A 128 -33.10 -42.28 -43.85
N LYS A 129 -32.13 -41.75 -44.61
CA LYS A 129 -31.98 -42.03 -46.05
C LYS A 129 -31.88 -43.53 -46.36
N TYR A 130 -31.22 -44.30 -45.49
CA TYR A 130 -31.01 -45.74 -45.70
C TYR A 130 -31.97 -46.62 -44.88
N GLY A 131 -33.00 -46.04 -44.24
CA GLY A 131 -33.99 -46.81 -43.46
C GLY A 131 -33.42 -47.50 -42.21
N LEU A 132 -32.27 -47.04 -41.69
CA LEU A 132 -31.66 -47.54 -40.45
C LEU A 132 -32.25 -46.91 -39.18
N LEU A 133 -33.04 -45.84 -39.30
CA LEU A 133 -33.85 -45.33 -38.20
C LEU A 133 -35.18 -46.09 -38.21
N GLN A 134 -35.43 -46.80 -37.12
CA GLN A 134 -36.60 -47.66 -36.93
C GLN A 134 -37.84 -46.81 -36.63
N ASP A 135 -38.24 -45.96 -37.56
CA ASP A 135 -39.61 -45.44 -37.61
C ASP A 135 -40.44 -46.47 -38.37
N SER A 136 -40.94 -47.46 -37.62
CA SER A 136 -42.20 -48.20 -37.79
C SER A 136 -42.75 -48.63 -39.18
N GLU A 137 -41.98 -48.66 -40.27
CA GLU A 137 -42.46 -49.17 -41.57
C GLU A 137 -41.26 -49.58 -42.45
N ASN A 138 -40.72 -50.79 -42.29
CA ASN A 138 -39.75 -51.36 -43.24
C ASN A 138 -40.23 -52.74 -43.75
N PRO A 139 -40.77 -52.84 -44.99
CA PRO A 139 -41.50 -54.03 -45.49
C PRO A 139 -40.63 -55.19 -46.01
N TYR A 140 -39.32 -55.20 -45.77
CA TYR A 140 -38.46 -56.28 -46.27
C TYR A 140 -38.04 -57.22 -45.13
N SER A 141 -38.92 -58.19 -44.86
CA SER A 141 -38.62 -59.39 -44.09
C SER A 141 -37.59 -60.25 -44.83
N ARG A 142 -36.58 -60.69 -44.09
CA ARG A 142 -35.53 -61.64 -44.45
C ARG A 142 -36.14 -62.91 -45.06
N PHE A 143 -35.76 -63.26 -46.29
CA PHE A 143 -36.09 -64.57 -46.87
C PHE A 143 -35.25 -65.65 -46.18
N GLU A 144 -35.91 -66.59 -45.51
CA GLU A 144 -35.30 -67.83 -45.05
C GLU A 144 -35.13 -68.77 -46.24
N ASN A 145 -33.93 -69.34 -46.38
CA ASN A 145 -33.59 -70.27 -47.44
C ASN A 145 -34.01 -71.68 -47.01
N GLU A 146 -34.87 -72.34 -47.80
CA GLU A 146 -34.98 -73.80 -47.94
C GLU A 146 -34.81 -74.18 -49.41
#